data_AF-A0A934PX36-F1
#
_entry.id   AF-A0A934PX36-F1
#
_cell.length_a   1.000
_cell.length_b   1.000
_cell.length_c   1.000
_cell.angle_alpha   90.00
_cell.angle_beta   90.00
_cell.angle_gamma   90.00
#
_symmetry.space_group_name_H-M   'P 1'
#
loop_
_entity.id
_entity.type
_entity.pdbx_description
1 polymer ?
#
loop_
_entity_poly.entity_id
_entity_poly.type
_entity_poly.pdbx_seq_one_letter_code
_entity_poly.pdbx_strand_id
1 'polypeptide(L)' 'MSDQLLRLKTLQAYGAEREHVFPSKTSLAWFLRQHKPALIQAGALLMITGRWFVDPEKFDDYVISEGRSAAARHDREPGE' A
#
# COMPACT_ATOMS: atom_id res chain seq x y z
N MET A 1 5.24 -18.31 -19.06
CA MET A 1 5.74 -17.96 -17.71
C MET A 1 4.91 -16.78 -17.21
N SER A 2 4.36 -16.85 -16.00
CA SER A 2 3.48 -15.79 -15.50
C SER A 2 4.27 -14.53 -15.17
N ASP A 3 4.13 -13.50 -16.01
CA ASP A 3 4.75 -12.17 -15.89
C ASP A 3 4.44 -11.48 -14.53
N GLN A 4 3.38 -11.96 -13.87
CA GLN A 4 2.92 -11.50 -12.56
C GLN A 4 3.93 -11.66 -11.42
N LEU A 5 4.88 -12.61 -11.50
CA LEU A 5 5.93 -12.73 -10.48
C LEU A 5 7.06 -11.72 -10.70
N LEU A 6 7.37 -11.39 -11.95
CA LEU A 6 8.47 -10.48 -12.31
C LEU A 6 8.17 -9.04 -11.89
N ARG A 7 6.89 -8.65 -11.85
CA ARG A 7 6.46 -7.31 -11.41
C ARG A 7 6.47 -7.10 -9.90
N LEU A 8 6.59 -8.17 -9.11
CA LEU A 8 6.55 -8.06 -7.66
C LEU A 8 7.75 -7.28 -7.15
N LYS A 9 7.49 -6.35 -6.23
CA LYS A 9 8.53 -5.49 -5.67
C LYS A 9 8.72 -5.76 -4.19
N THR A 10 9.92 -5.55 -3.69
CA THR A 10 10.10 -5.43 -2.24
C THR A 10 9.40 -4.15 -1.76
N LEU A 11 9.03 -4.10 -0.49
CA LEU A 11 8.47 -2.88 0.12
C LEU A 11 9.38 -1.66 -0.08
N GLN A 12 10.69 -1.86 -0.01
CA GLN A 12 11.67 -0.79 -0.23
C GLN A 12 11.66 -0.28 -1.67
N ALA A 13 11.67 -1.19 -2.66
CA ALA A 13 11.65 -0.81 -4.07
C ALA A 13 10.34 -0.10 -4.44
N TYR A 14 9.20 -0.59 -3.95
CA TYR A 14 7.92 0.07 -4.13
C TYR A 14 7.91 1.49 -3.53
N GLY A 15 8.38 1.64 -2.29
CA GLY A 15 8.43 2.94 -1.61
C GLY A 15 9.33 3.96 -2.32
N ALA A 16 10.51 3.53 -2.80
CA ALA A 16 11.44 4.40 -3.53
C ALA A 16 10.83 4.97 -4.82
N GLU A 17 9.98 4.21 -5.51
CA GLU A 17 9.29 4.69 -6.71
C GLU A 17 8.08 5.58 -6.41
N ARG A 18 7.56 5.55 -5.18
CA ARG A 18 6.41 6.35 -4.71
C ARG A 18 6.82 7.34 -3.62
N GLU A 19 8.04 7.88 -3.66
CA GLU A 19 8.51 8.88 -2.67
C GLU A 19 7.61 10.12 -2.56
N HIS A 20 6.93 10.49 -3.65
CA HIS A 20 5.96 11.59 -3.64
C HIS A 20 4.68 11.29 -2.83
N VAL A 21 4.35 10.01 -2.57
CA VAL A 21 3.23 9.58 -1.72
C VAL A 21 3.73 9.15 -0.34
N PHE A 22 4.83 8.41 -0.31
CA PHE A 22 5.47 7.90 0.91
C PHE A 22 6.87 8.51 1.04
N PRO A 23 6.99 9.75 1.56
CA PRO A 23 8.25 10.52 1.56
C PRO A 23 9.34 9.91 2.44
N SER A 24 9.01 8.91 3.25
CA SER A 24 9.99 8.18 4.06
C SER A 24 9.61 6.72 4.23
N LYS A 25 10.62 5.89 4.52
CA LYS A 25 10.41 4.50 4.94
C LYS A 25 9.44 4.41 6.14
N THR A 26 9.49 5.38 7.05
CA THR A 26 8.60 5.45 8.21
C THR A 26 7.14 5.67 7.82
N SER A 27 6.86 6.52 6.83
CA SER A 27 5.49 6.76 6.35
C SER A 27 4.86 5.52 5.72
N LEU A 28 5.60 4.81 4.85
CA LEU A 28 5.12 3.54 4.28
C LEU A 28 4.96 2.47 5.36
N ALA A 29 5.91 2.37 6.30
CA ALA A 29 5.81 1.42 7.41
C ALA A 29 4.59 1.70 8.31
N TRP A 30 4.28 2.98 8.57
CA TRP A 30 3.08 3.36 9.31
C TRP A 30 1.82 2.96 8.55
N PHE A 31 1.74 3.27 7.25
CA PHE A 31 0.60 2.90 6.41
C PHE A 31 0.37 1.39 6.39
N LEU A 32 1.44 0.60 6.21
CA LEU A 32 1.37 -0.85 6.29
C LEU A 32 0.83 -1.32 7.63
N ARG A 33 1.30 -0.78 8.76
CA ARG A 33 0.81 -1.21 10.08
C ARG A 33 -0.70 -1.03 10.23
N GLN A 34 -1.26 0.05 9.70
CA GLN A 34 -2.69 0.33 9.77
C GLN A 34 -3.52 -0.54 8.81
N HIS A 35 -3.01 -0.80 7.60
CA HIS A 35 -3.79 -1.40 6.52
C HIS A 35 -3.37 -2.82 6.12
N LYS A 36 -2.40 -3.43 6.83
CA LYS A 36 -1.82 -4.74 6.49
C LYS A 36 -2.86 -5.83 6.21
N PRO A 37 -3.89 -6.05 7.05
CA PRO A 37 -4.87 -7.10 6.80
C PRO A 37 -5.63 -6.88 5.48
N ALA A 38 -6.02 -5.64 5.20
CA ALA A 38 -6.77 -5.29 3.99
C ALA A 38 -5.90 -5.39 2.73
N LEU A 39 -4.63 -4.97 2.80
CA LEU A 39 -3.65 -5.14 1.72
C LEU A 39 -3.39 -6.61 1.38
N ILE A 40 -3.36 -7.50 2.38
CA ILE A 40 -3.24 -8.95 2.15
C ILE A 40 -4.49 -9.48 1.46
N GLN A 41 -5.68 -9.12 1.95
CA GLN A 41 -6.95 -9.55 1.35
C GLN A 41 -7.13 -9.05 -0.09
N ALA A 42 -6.69 -7.84 -0.40
CA ALA A 42 -6.68 -7.29 -1.75
C ALA A 42 -5.65 -7.97 -2.68
N GLY A 43 -4.75 -8.81 -2.15
CA GLY A 43 -3.64 -9.38 -2.89
C GLY A 43 -2.56 -8.37 -3.26
N ALA A 44 -2.54 -7.20 -2.61
CA ALA A 44 -1.55 -6.14 -2.79
C ALA A 44 -0.26 -6.41 -2.00
N LEU A 45 -0.37 -7.13 -0.88
CA LEU A 45 0.76 -7.54 -0.04
C LEU A 45 0.83 -9.06 0.05
N LEU A 46 1.95 -9.63 -0.39
CA LEU A 46 2.16 -11.06 -0.54
C LEU A 46 3.33 -11.54 0.33
N MET A 47 3.16 -12.68 1.01
CA MET A 47 4.26 -13.36 1.69
C MET A 47 4.77 -14.50 0.80
N ILE A 48 6.00 -14.41 0.32
CA ILE A 48 6.63 -15.44 -0.51
C ILE A 48 7.95 -15.83 0.14
N THR A 49 8.10 -17.11 0.49
CA THR A 49 9.31 -17.65 1.14
C THR A 49 9.75 -16.84 2.39
N GLY A 50 8.78 -16.36 3.19
CA GLY A 50 9.05 -15.58 4.41
C GLY A 50 9.42 -14.11 4.18
N ARG A 51 9.31 -13.60 2.94
CA ARG A 51 9.55 -12.20 2.60
C ARG A 51 8.29 -11.53 2.07
N TRP A 52 8.11 -10.27 2.43
CA TRP A 52 7.00 -9.45 1.94
C TRP A 52 7.30 -8.85 0.57
N PHE A 53 6.36 -9.03 -0.35
CA PHE A 53 6.35 -8.46 -1.68
C PHE A 53 5.07 -7.65 -1.91
N VAL A 54 5.18 -6.64 -2.75
CA VAL A 54 4.10 -5.77 -3.20
C VAL A 54 3.77 -6.12 -4.63
N ASP A 55 2.48 -6.29 -4.91
CA ASP A 55 1.93 -6.15 -6.26
C ASP A 55 1.64 -4.65 -6.48
N PRO A 56 2.43 -3.92 -7.29
CA PRO A 56 2.35 -2.47 -7.34
C PRO A 56 0.99 -1.93 -7.77
N GLU A 57 0.35 -2.57 -8.76
CA GLU A 57 -0.95 -2.13 -9.28
C GLU A 57 -2.03 -2.21 -8.19
N LYS A 58 -2.12 -3.37 -7.53
CA LYS A 58 -3.13 -3.60 -6.48
C LYS A 58 -2.88 -2.75 -5.25
N PHE A 59 -1.61 -2.47 -4.94
CA PHE A 59 -1.26 -1.60 -3.82
C PHE A 59 -1.62 -0.15 -4.12
N ASP A 60 -1.30 0.35 -5.32
CA ASP A 60 -1.66 1.69 -5.77
C ASP A 60 -3.20 1.87 -5.75
N ASP A 61 -3.95 0.89 -6.27
CA ASP A 61 -5.42 0.87 -6.23
C ASP A 61 -5.97 0.95 -4.79
N TYR A 62 -5.38 0.19 -3.86
CA TYR A 62 -5.77 0.23 -2.46
C TYR A 62 -5.47 1.60 -1.84
N VAL A 63 -4.29 2.17 -2.09
CA VAL A 63 -3.89 3.49 -1.57
C VAL A 63 -4.85 4.57 -2.03
N ILE A 64 -5.24 4.57 -3.31
CA ILE A 64 -6.19 5.53 -3.87
C ILE A 64 -7.57 5.36 -3.24
N SER A 65 -8.05 4.12 -3.09
CA SER A 65 -9.34 3.82 -2.47
C SER A 65 -9.41 4.25 -1.00
N GLU A 66 -8.34 3.98 -0.24
CA GLU A 66 -8.22 4.39 1.16
C GLU A 66 -8.15 5.92 1.28
N GLY A 67 -7.39 6.58 0.41
CA GLY A 67 -7.31 8.05 0.38
C GLY A 67 -8.68 8.71 0.17
N ARG A 68 -9.51 8.17 -0.74
CA ARG A 68 -10.89 8.64 -0.93
C ARG A 68 -11.75 8.41 0.31
N SER A 69 -11.62 7.25 0.94
CA SER A 69 -12.38 6.90 2.14
C SER A 69 -11.98 7.78 3.33
N ALA A 70 -10.69 8.09 3.47
CA ALA A 70 -10.18 8.99 4.50
C ALA A 70 -10.68 10.41 4.32
N ALA A 71 -10.65 10.94 3.09
CA ALA A 71 -11.21 12.25 2.77
C ALA A 71 -12.71 12.31 3.11
N ALA A 72 -13.49 11.28 2.75
CA ALA A 72 -14.92 11.22 3.05
C ALA A 72 -15.23 11.15 4.56
N ARG A 73 -14.33 10.58 5.37
CA ARG A 73 -14.46 10.60 6.84
C ARG A 73 -14.16 11.99 7.39
N HIS A 74 -13.08 12.62 6.93
CA HIS A 74 -12.71 13.96 7.34
C HIS A 74 -13.80 15.00 7.00
N ASP A 75 -14.46 14.89 5.86
CA ASP A 75 -15.52 15.83 5.44
C ASP A 75 -16.83 15.67 6.25
N ARG A 76 -17.03 14.49 6.87
CA ARG A 76 -18.20 14.21 7.74
C ARG A 76 -18.01 14.66 9.18
N GLU A 77 -16.84 15.14 9.55
CA GLU A 77 -16.55 15.76 10.86
C GLU A 77 -16.54 17.29 10.71
N PRO A 78 -17.71 17.96 10.66
CA PRO A 78 -17.74 19.42 10.78
C PRO A 78 -17.45 19.80 12.23
N GLY A 79 -16.24 20.29 12.48
CA GLY A 79 -15.85 21.14 13.62
C GLY A 79 -16.13 20.60 15.04
N GLU A 80 -15.06 20.23 15.75
CA GLU A 80 -14.95 20.54 17.18
C GLU A 80 -14.57 22.01 17.38
#